data_AF-A0A935JDW3-F1
#
_entry.id   AF-A0A935JDW3-F1
#
_cell.length_a   1.000
_cell.length_b   1.000
_cell.length_c   1.000
_cell.angle_alpha   90.00
_cell.angle_beta   90.00
_cell.angle_gamma   90.00
#
_symmetry.space_group_name_H-M   'P 1'
#
loop_
_entity.id
_entity.type
_entity.pdbx_description
1 polymer ?
#
loop_
_entity_poly.entity_id
_entity_poly.type
_entity_poly.pdbx_seq_one_letter_code
_entity_poly.pdbx_strand_id
1 'polypeptide(L)'
;MQNISIKQKSTLNYILAGFLAAVLFIGFLGYRNIRHKKLLTKQQDEIHHQRISELEKDKQLVAVDAMLKGQQEERSRLAKDLHDGLGGLLSGVKFSLSNMKDNLMITPENMTVFERSLDMIDTSIKELRRVAHNMMLKCLPSLDLMKH
;
A
#
# COMPACT_ATOMS: atom_id res chain seq x y z
N MET A 1 -20.07 -55.11 73.36
CA MET A 1 -19.05 -54.11 72.94
C MET A 1 -18.52 -54.29 71.51
N GLN A 2 -18.56 -55.48 70.89
CA GLN A 2 -18.07 -55.69 69.51
C GLN A 2 -18.87 -54.98 68.40
N ASN A 3 -20.20 -54.86 68.51
CA ASN A 3 -21.04 -54.20 67.48
C ASN A 3 -20.81 -52.69 67.33
N ILE A 4 -20.29 -52.02 68.38
CA ILE A 4 -20.01 -50.58 68.36
C ILE A 4 -18.73 -50.30 67.56
N SER A 5 -17.72 -51.18 67.65
CA SER A 5 -16.47 -51.03 66.90
C SER A 5 -16.64 -51.31 65.41
N ILE A 6 -17.51 -52.25 65.04
CA ILE A 6 -17.85 -52.55 63.64
C ILE A 6 -18.59 -51.37 63.00
N LYS A 7 -19.57 -50.77 63.71
CA LYS A 7 -20.26 -49.57 63.22
C LYS A 7 -19.31 -48.38 63.06
N GLN A 8 -18.41 -48.13 64.01
CA GLN A 8 -17.40 -47.06 63.89
C GLN A 8 -16.48 -47.22 62.68
N LYS A 9 -15.99 -48.43 62.40
CA LYS A 9 -15.16 -48.71 61.22
C LYS A 9 -15.91 -48.48 59.90
N SER A 10 -17.19 -48.85 59.86
CA SER A 10 -18.06 -48.61 58.71
C SER A 10 -18.24 -47.11 58.43
N THR A 11 -18.52 -46.29 59.46
CA THR A 11 -18.69 -44.84 59.27
C THR A 11 -17.41 -44.16 58.81
N LEU A 12 -16.26 -44.57 59.34
CA LEU A 12 -14.95 -44.05 58.94
C LEU A 12 -14.68 -44.29 57.44
N ASN A 13 -15.02 -45.49 56.94
CA ASN A 13 -14.84 -45.84 55.52
C ASN A 13 -15.72 -44.98 54.60
N TYR A 14 -16.97 -44.69 55.00
CA TYR A 14 -17.84 -43.81 54.20
C TYR A 14 -17.32 -42.36 54.17
N ILE A 15 -16.77 -41.84 55.27
CA ILE A 15 -16.17 -40.50 55.32
C ILE A 15 -14.92 -40.44 54.42
N LEU A 16 -14.05 -41.44 54.50
CA LEU A 16 -12.85 -41.54 53.64
C LEU A 16 -13.22 -41.62 52.15
N ALA A 17 -14.24 -42.41 51.81
CA ALA A 17 -14.73 -42.52 50.43
C ALA A 17 -15.31 -41.18 49.92
N GLY A 18 -16.08 -40.47 50.74
CA GLY A 18 -16.62 -39.15 50.40
C GLY A 18 -15.52 -38.10 50.20
N PHE A 19 -14.49 -38.10 51.05
CA PHE A 19 -13.33 -37.22 50.90
C PHE A 19 -12.56 -37.50 49.61
N LEU A 20 -12.32 -38.79 49.31
CA LEU A 20 -11.64 -39.18 48.06
C LEU A 20 -12.45 -38.75 46.83
N ALA A 21 -13.77 -38.93 46.86
CA ALA A 21 -14.66 -38.48 45.79
C ALA A 21 -14.62 -36.96 45.61
N ALA A 22 -14.60 -36.19 46.70
CA ALA A 22 -14.50 -34.73 46.65
C ALA A 22 -13.16 -34.28 46.05
N VAL A 23 -12.04 -34.91 46.41
CA VAL A 23 -10.72 -34.62 45.85
C VAL A 23 -10.67 -34.91 44.36
N LEU A 24 -11.20 -36.07 43.93
CA LEU A 24 -11.29 -36.42 42.51
C LEU A 24 -12.18 -35.45 41.74
N PHE A 25 -13.30 -35.01 42.33
CA PHE A 25 -14.20 -34.05 41.72
C PHE A 25 -13.55 -32.68 41.54
N ILE A 26 -12.86 -32.16 42.56
CA ILE A 26 -12.11 -30.89 42.48
C ILE A 26 -10.98 -30.98 41.45
N GLY A 27 -10.23 -32.09 41.44
CA GLY A 27 -9.19 -32.35 40.46
C GLY A 27 -9.73 -32.39 39.03
N PHE A 28 -10.86 -33.06 38.81
CA PHE A 28 -11.54 -33.10 37.52
C PHE A 28 -12.00 -31.71 37.05
N LEU A 29 -12.62 -30.91 37.92
CA LEU A 29 -13.02 -29.54 37.60
C LEU A 29 -11.82 -28.64 37.28
N GLY A 30 -10.74 -28.75 38.07
CA GLY A 30 -9.49 -28.02 37.83
C GLY A 30 -8.86 -28.38 36.48
N TYR A 31 -8.76 -29.67 36.17
CA TYR A 31 -8.28 -30.16 34.88
C TYR A 31 -9.12 -29.62 33.72
N ARG A 32 -10.45 -29.68 33.85
CA ARG A 32 -11.38 -29.20 32.83
C ARG A 32 -11.22 -27.69 32.61
N ASN A 33 -11.06 -26.91 33.67
CA ASN A 33 -10.88 -25.46 33.59
C ASN A 33 -9.55 -25.07 32.91
N ILE A 34 -8.44 -25.74 33.26
CA ILE A 34 -7.13 -25.51 32.64
C ILE A 34 -7.16 -25.85 31.14
N ARG A 35 -7.82 -26.95 30.77
CA ARG A 35 -8.00 -27.34 29.37
C ARG A 35 -8.79 -26.29 28.58
N HIS A 36 -9.89 -25.77 29.14
CA HIS A 36 -10.69 -24.73 28.47
C HIS A 36 -9.91 -23.41 28.33
N LYS A 37 -9.20 -22.96 29.37
CA LYS A 37 -8.40 -21.73 29.28
C LYS A 37 -7.32 -21.78 28.19
N LYS A 38 -6.63 -22.92 28.04
CA LYS A 38 -5.60 -23.09 27.01
C LYS A 38 -6.14 -22.92 25.59
N LEU A 39 -7.37 -23.36 25.31
CA LEU A 39 -7.97 -23.20 23.99
C LEU A 39 -8.30 -21.74 23.69
N LEU A 40 -8.89 -21.04 24.68
CA LEU A 40 -9.25 -19.63 24.55
C LEU A 40 -8.02 -18.74 24.33
N THR A 41 -6.92 -19.00 25.04
CA THR A 41 -5.66 -18.25 24.83
C THR A 41 -5.14 -18.42 23.40
N LYS A 42 -5.13 -19.65 22.86
CA LYS A 42 -4.71 -19.89 21.48
C LYS A 42 -5.57 -19.14 20.46
N GLN A 43 -6.89 -19.15 20.65
CA GLN A 43 -7.80 -18.41 19.76
C GLN A 43 -7.56 -16.90 19.83
N GLN A 44 -7.31 -16.36 21.03
CA GLN A 44 -6.95 -14.95 21.18
C GLN A 44 -5.63 -14.65 20.48
N ASP A 45 -4.61 -15.49 20.63
CA ASP A 45 -3.32 -15.31 19.97
C ASP A 45 -3.48 -15.29 18.43
N GLU A 46 -4.27 -16.20 17.87
CA GLU A 46 -4.59 -16.22 16.42
C GLU A 46 -5.29 -14.93 15.96
N ILE A 47 -6.30 -14.47 16.70
CA ILE A 47 -7.02 -13.21 16.40
C ILE A 47 -6.06 -12.01 16.52
N HIS A 48 -5.19 -11.99 17.52
CA HIS A 48 -4.19 -10.94 17.69
C HIS A 48 -3.21 -10.91 16.52
N HIS A 49 -2.71 -12.07 16.09
CA HIS A 49 -1.84 -12.17 14.92
C HIS A 49 -2.53 -11.73 13.63
N GLN A 50 -3.79 -12.14 13.41
CA GLN A 50 -4.57 -11.69 12.27
C GLN A 50 -4.71 -10.17 12.26
N ARG A 51 -5.05 -9.58 13.41
CA ARG A 51 -5.22 -8.13 13.54
C ARG A 51 -3.93 -7.35 13.34
N ILE A 52 -2.79 -7.89 13.80
CA ILE A 52 -1.47 -7.30 13.52
C ILE A 52 -1.20 -7.33 12.01
N SER A 53 -1.43 -8.48 11.36
CA SER A 53 -1.21 -8.61 9.92
C SER A 53 -2.14 -7.72 9.09
N GLU A 54 -3.37 -7.51 9.53
CA GLU A 54 -4.32 -6.58 8.92
C GLU A 54 -3.84 -5.14 9.05
N LEU A 55 -3.43 -4.72 10.26
CA LEU A 55 -2.87 -3.40 10.50
C LEU A 55 -1.59 -3.13 9.69
N GLU A 56 -0.74 -4.14 9.50
CA GLU A 56 0.44 -4.04 8.64
C GLU A 56 0.06 -3.85 7.17
N LYS A 57 -0.94 -4.60 6.67
CA LYS A 57 -1.45 -4.43 5.31
C LYS A 57 -2.05 -3.04 5.12
N ASP A 58 -2.85 -2.55 6.07
CA ASP A 58 -3.44 -1.22 5.99
C ASP A 58 -2.37 -0.13 5.94
N LYS A 59 -1.31 -0.25 6.76
CA LYS A 59 -0.17 0.66 6.71
C LYS A 59 0.55 0.62 5.37
N GLN A 60 0.74 -0.57 4.79
CA GLN A 60 1.34 -0.72 3.47
C GLN A 60 0.47 -0.08 2.39
N LEU A 61 -0.85 -0.26 2.45
CA LEU A 61 -1.79 0.36 1.51
C LEU A 61 -1.73 1.88 1.58
N VAL A 62 -1.75 2.45 2.79
CA VAL A 62 -1.62 3.91 2.98
C VAL A 62 -0.29 4.43 2.43
N ALA A 63 0.81 3.70 2.66
CA ALA A 63 2.12 4.08 2.12
C ALA A 63 2.17 4.02 0.59
N VAL A 64 1.59 2.99 -0.01
CA VAL A 64 1.49 2.84 -1.47
C VAL A 64 0.61 3.93 -2.06
N ASP A 65 -0.54 4.25 -1.45
CA ASP A 65 -1.43 5.31 -1.91
C ASP A 65 -0.72 6.68 -1.88
N ALA A 66 -0.04 7.00 -0.77
CA ALA A 66 0.74 8.23 -0.66
C ALA A 66 1.86 8.30 -1.72
N MET A 67 2.55 7.19 -1.97
CA MET A 67 3.59 7.11 -3.01
C MET A 67 2.99 7.31 -4.41
N LEU A 68 1.87 6.65 -4.72
CA LEU A 68 1.17 6.79 -6.01
C LEU A 68 0.69 8.22 -6.23
N LYS A 69 0.11 8.84 -5.20
CA LYS A 69 -0.31 10.24 -5.24
C LYS A 69 0.87 11.18 -5.49
N GLY A 70 1.98 10.99 -4.77
CA GLY A 70 3.20 11.78 -4.99
C GLY A 70 3.77 11.61 -6.40
N GLN A 71 3.81 10.38 -6.92
CA GLN A 71 4.20 10.11 -8.31
C GLN A 71 3.27 10.78 -9.32
N GLN A 72 1.98 10.83 -9.02
CA GLN A 72 0.99 11.43 -9.91
C GLN A 72 1.09 12.95 -9.94
N GLU A 73 1.30 13.58 -8.79
CA GLU A 73 1.59 15.00 -8.67
C GLU A 73 2.88 15.38 -9.42
N GLU A 74 3.95 14.58 -9.27
CA GLU A 74 5.22 14.83 -9.95
C GLU A 74 5.09 14.67 -11.47
N ARG A 75 4.34 13.68 -11.96
CA ARG A 75 4.03 13.57 -13.39
C ARG A 75 3.27 14.77 -13.92
N SER A 76 2.31 15.29 -13.16
CA SER A 76 1.56 16.50 -13.52
C SER A 76 2.48 17.73 -13.60
N ARG A 77 3.36 17.89 -12.60
CA ARG A 77 4.39 18.93 -12.58
C ARG A 77 5.30 18.85 -13.81
N LEU A 78 5.86 17.67 -14.09
CA LEU A 78 6.74 17.45 -15.25
C LEU A 78 6.03 17.73 -16.58
N ALA A 79 4.77 17.32 -16.73
CA ALA A 79 3.99 17.60 -17.95
C ALA A 79 3.86 19.12 -18.17
N LYS A 80 3.58 19.86 -17.10
CA LYS A 80 3.46 21.32 -17.13
C LYS A 80 4.80 21.99 -17.43
N ASP A 81 5.88 21.58 -16.77
CA ASP A 81 7.22 22.13 -16.98
C ASP A 81 7.72 21.88 -18.41
N LEU A 82 7.43 20.71 -18.98
CA LEU A 82 7.70 20.43 -20.39
C LEU A 82 6.87 21.34 -21.30
N HIS A 83 5.54 21.38 -21.15
CA HIS A 83 4.66 22.10 -22.06
C HIS A 83 4.89 23.62 -22.03
N ASP A 84 4.87 24.21 -20.84
CA ASP A 84 4.91 25.67 -20.65
C ASP A 84 6.35 26.20 -20.64
N GLY A 85 7.27 25.47 -19.99
CA GLY A 85 8.67 25.87 -19.88
C GLY A 85 9.46 25.59 -21.15
N LEU A 86 9.75 24.31 -21.40
CA LEU A 86 10.58 23.89 -22.54
C LEU A 86 9.87 24.13 -23.89
N GLY A 87 8.57 23.88 -23.97
CA GLY A 87 7.76 24.09 -25.18
C GLY A 87 7.68 25.58 -25.57
N GLY A 88 7.57 26.46 -24.58
CA GLY A 88 7.62 27.92 -24.78
C GLY A 88 8.99 28.38 -25.28
N LEU A 89 10.06 27.95 -24.61
CA LEU A 89 11.45 28.31 -24.98
C LEU A 89 11.80 27.86 -26.39
N LEU A 90 11.52 26.60 -26.76
CA LEU A 90 11.81 26.10 -28.10
C LEU A 90 11.00 26.81 -29.19
N SER A 91 9.75 27.16 -28.90
CA SER A 91 8.91 27.96 -29.82
C SER A 91 9.50 29.36 -30.02
N GLY A 92 10.03 29.99 -28.97
CA GLY A 92 10.74 31.26 -29.04
C GLY A 92 12.03 31.18 -29.85
N VAL A 93 12.84 30.14 -29.65
CA VAL A 93 14.06 29.89 -30.44
C VAL A 93 13.71 29.70 -31.92
N LYS A 94 12.68 28.90 -32.23
CA LYS A 94 12.20 28.71 -33.60
C LYS A 94 11.78 30.04 -34.23
N PHE A 95 11.05 30.88 -33.49
CA PHE A 95 10.61 32.19 -33.96
C PHE A 95 11.80 33.12 -34.27
N SER A 96 12.76 33.23 -33.35
CA SER A 96 13.97 34.04 -33.54
C SER A 96 14.79 33.59 -34.75
N LEU A 97 14.99 32.28 -34.91
CA LEU A 97 15.70 31.74 -36.08
C LEU A 97 14.91 31.97 -37.38
N SER A 98 13.59 31.77 -37.36
CA SER A 98 12.76 32.03 -38.55
C SER A 98 12.84 33.50 -38.97
N ASN A 99 12.84 34.44 -38.03
CA ASN A 99 13.05 35.87 -38.35
C ASN A 99 14.45 36.14 -38.90
N MET A 100 15.49 35.46 -38.41
CA MET A 100 16.85 35.61 -38.95
C MET A 100 16.96 35.16 -40.40
N LYS A 101 16.25 34.09 -40.78
CA LYS A 101 16.16 33.61 -42.17
C LYS A 101 15.69 34.71 -43.13
N ASP A 102 14.67 35.45 -42.72
CA ASP A 102 14.04 36.46 -43.55
C ASP A 102 14.88 37.75 -43.67
N ASN A 103 15.87 37.95 -42.80
CA ASN A 103 16.63 39.20 -42.68
C ASN A 103 18.14 39.10 -43.02
N LEU A 104 18.67 37.91 -43.33
CA LEU A 104 20.11 37.71 -43.61
C LEU A 104 20.36 37.22 -45.05
N MET A 105 21.44 37.75 -45.67
CA MET A 105 21.99 37.23 -46.92
C MET A 105 22.81 35.97 -46.63
N ILE A 106 22.14 34.82 -46.60
CA ILE A 106 22.76 33.50 -46.35
C ILE A 106 23.20 32.90 -47.69
N THR A 107 24.41 32.33 -47.75
CA THR A 107 24.87 31.59 -48.94
C THR A 107 23.99 30.34 -49.17
N PRO A 108 23.81 29.86 -50.42
CA PRO A 108 22.94 28.72 -50.71
C PRO A 108 23.29 27.44 -49.91
N GLU A 109 24.57 27.19 -49.68
CA GLU A 109 25.06 26.06 -48.87
C GLU A 109 24.65 26.18 -47.39
N ASN A 110 24.84 27.37 -46.80
CA ASN A 110 24.48 27.64 -45.41
C ASN A 110 22.95 27.67 -45.22
N MET A 111 22.19 28.08 -46.24
CA MET A 111 20.72 28.08 -46.20
C MET A 111 20.17 26.66 -46.04
N THR A 112 20.78 25.68 -46.72
CA THR A 112 20.36 24.27 -46.63
C THR A 112 20.57 23.70 -45.22
N VAL A 113 21.71 24.01 -44.58
CA VAL A 113 22.00 23.60 -43.20
C VAL A 113 21.06 24.30 -42.22
N PHE A 114 20.74 25.57 -42.48
CA PHE A 114 19.82 26.36 -41.67
C PHE A 114 18.40 25.80 -41.68
N GLU A 115 17.83 25.52 -42.86
CA GLU A 115 16.50 24.89 -42.98
C GLU A 115 16.42 23.55 -42.27
N ARG A 116 17.48 22.73 -42.41
CA ARG A 116 17.55 21.44 -41.69
C ARG A 116 17.53 21.62 -40.18
N SER A 117 18.19 22.65 -39.67
CA SER A 117 18.24 22.96 -38.24
C SER A 117 16.88 23.44 -37.72
N LEU A 118 16.15 24.24 -38.51
CA LEU A 118 14.77 24.64 -38.20
C LEU A 118 13.82 23.44 -38.17
N ASP A 119 13.94 22.50 -39.12
CA ASP A 119 13.13 21.28 -39.15
C ASP A 119 13.42 20.35 -37.95
N MET A 120 14.68 20.24 -37.54
CA MET A 120 15.05 19.51 -36.32
C MET A 120 14.44 20.12 -35.05
N ILE A 121 14.40 21.46 -34.96
CA ILE A 121 13.73 22.16 -33.85
C ILE A 121 12.22 21.90 -33.89
N ASP A 122 11.59 21.98 -35.07
CA ASP A 122 10.15 21.72 -35.21
C ASP A 122 9.78 20.29 -34.80
N THR A 123 10.57 19.31 -35.24
CA THR A 123 10.44 17.91 -34.83
C THR A 123 10.61 17.75 -33.33
N SER A 124 11.61 18.41 -32.73
CA SER A 124 11.85 18.37 -31.28
C SER A 124 10.67 18.96 -30.49
N ILE A 125 10.07 20.05 -30.97
CA ILE A 125 8.87 20.65 -30.36
C ILE A 125 7.68 19.68 -30.42
N LYS A 126 7.47 19.02 -31.55
CA LYS A 126 6.40 18.02 -31.70
C LYS A 126 6.58 16.85 -30.73
N GLU A 127 7.78 16.31 -30.64
CA GLU A 127 8.10 15.21 -29.71
C GLU A 127 7.93 15.62 -28.25
N LEU A 128 8.39 16.81 -27.89
CA LEU A 128 8.23 17.34 -26.54
C LEU A 128 6.75 17.50 -26.16
N ARG A 129 5.92 18.08 -27.05
CA ARG A 129 4.47 18.18 -26.83
C ARG A 129 3.81 16.81 -26.70
N ARG A 130 4.22 15.84 -27.52
CA ARG A 130 3.75 14.45 -27.43
C ARG A 130 4.06 13.83 -26.07
N VAL A 131 5.28 14.01 -25.57
CA VAL A 131 5.70 13.51 -24.24
C VAL A 131 4.91 14.20 -23.13
N ALA A 132 4.81 15.52 -23.15
CA ALA A 132 4.04 16.29 -22.16
C ALA A 132 2.56 15.87 -22.12
N HIS A 133 1.94 15.72 -23.29
CA HIS A 133 0.55 15.29 -23.40
C HIS A 133 0.34 13.86 -22.89
N ASN A 134 1.25 12.92 -23.21
CA ASN A 134 1.20 11.55 -22.71
C ASN A 134 1.36 11.46 -21.18
N MET A 135 2.16 12.35 -20.59
CA MET A 135 2.29 12.47 -19.15
C MET A 135 1.00 12.99 -18.50
N MET A 136 0.30 13.93 -19.16
CA MET A 136 -0.96 14.51 -18.69
C MET A 136 -2.15 13.54 -18.80
N LEU A 137 -2.31 12.82 -19.92
CA LEU A 137 -3.40 11.86 -20.11
C LEU A 137 -3.39 10.73 -19.08
N LYS A 138 -2.20 10.29 -18.67
CA LYS A 138 -2.02 9.29 -17.61
C LYS A 138 -2.23 9.85 -16.20
N CYS A 139 -2.43 11.16 -16.06
CA CYS A 139 -2.68 11.85 -14.80
C CYS A 139 -4.15 12.04 -14.47
N LEU A 140 -5.03 11.89 -15.46
CA LEU A 140 -6.45 11.80 -15.19
C LEU A 140 -6.68 10.49 -14.44
N PRO A 141 -7.23 10.52 -13.21
CA PRO A 141 -7.78 9.30 -12.65
C PRO A 141 -8.83 8.86 -13.66
N SER A 142 -8.83 7.58 -14.02
CA SER A 142 -9.99 6.96 -14.66
C SER A 142 -11.19 7.25 -13.74
N LEU A 143 -11.92 8.32 -14.05
CA LEU A 143 -13.00 8.91 -13.25
C LEU A 143 -14.26 8.04 -13.29
N ASP A 144 -14.09 6.71 -13.31
CA ASP A 144 -15.14 5.77 -13.65
C ASP A 144 -15.05 4.42 -12.91
N LEU A 145 -14.13 4.24 -11.96
CA LEU A 145 -13.99 2.96 -11.23
C LEU A 145 -14.14 3.05 -9.70
N MET A 146 -14.71 4.15 -9.19
CA MET A 146 -15.03 4.30 -7.76
C MET A 146 -16.48 4.71 -7.50
N LYS A 147 -17.39 4.35 -8.42
CA LYS A 147 -18.84 4.33 -8.17
C LYS A 147 -19.35 2.91 -8.38
N HIS A 148 -19.07 2.01 -7.44
CA HIS A 148 -19.93 0.85 -7.15
C HIS A 148 -19.55 0.26 -5.80
#